data_AF-A0A6B2DFA8-F1
#
_entry.id   AF-A0A6B2DFA8-F1
#
_cell.length_a   1.000
_cell.length_b   1.000
_cell.length_c   1.000
_cell.angle_alpha   90.00
_cell.angle_beta   90.00
_cell.angle_gamma   90.00
#
_symmetry.space_group_name_H-M   'P 1'
#
loop_
_entity.id
_entity.type
_entity.pdbx_description
1 polymer ?
#
loop_
_entity_poly.entity_id
_entity_poly.type
_entity_poly.pdbx_seq_one_letter_code
_entity_poly.pdbx_strand_id
1 'polypeptide(L)'
;CGPWPVRTEPLPPPGAPGAPPILVAATAADPSTPGVGSTRAADQMPSAVTITWQGAGHGAVGASPCVTDAARAFLVDGKIPANGTLCPA
;
A
#
# COMPACT_ATOMS: atom_id res chain seq x y z
N CYS A 1 15.78 -19.39 3.65
CA CYS A 1 15.63 -19.41 5.12
C CYS A 1 15.73 -20.81 5.76
N GLY A 2 15.62 -21.92 5.03
CA GLY A 2 15.60 -23.28 5.61
C GLY A 2 16.73 -23.63 6.60
N PRO A 3 18.02 -23.31 6.32
CA PRO A 3 19.12 -23.59 7.24
C PRO A 3 19.51 -22.38 8.12
N TRP A 4 18.64 -21.37 8.25
CA TRP A 4 19.00 -20.15 8.97
C TRP A 4 19.15 -20.44 10.48
N PRO A 5 20.30 -20.11 11.11
CA PRO A 5 20.63 -20.61 12.45
C PRO A 5 19.97 -19.82 13.59
N VAL A 6 19.33 -18.69 13.28
CA VAL A 6 18.64 -17.82 14.25
C VAL A 6 17.15 -18.12 14.23
N ARG A 7 16.52 -18.14 15.41
CA ARG A 7 15.07 -18.35 15.54
C ARG A 7 14.28 -17.26 14.80
N THR A 8 13.15 -17.65 14.23
CA THR A 8 12.18 -16.71 13.68
C THR A 8 11.40 -16.06 14.82
N GLU A 9 11.34 -14.74 14.83
CA GLU A 9 10.45 -14.01 15.74
C GLU A 9 9.04 -13.91 15.12
N PRO A 10 7.98 -13.87 15.94
CA PRO A 10 6.63 -13.60 15.45
C PRO A 10 6.57 -12.26 14.71
N LEU A 11 5.76 -12.20 13.66
CA LEU A 11 5.49 -10.93 12.98
C LEU A 11 4.62 -10.05 13.90
N PRO A 12 5.00 -8.79 14.15
CA PRO A 12 4.11 -7.86 14.82
C PRO A 12 2.89 -7.57 13.94
N PRO A 13 1.73 -7.23 14.54
CA PRO A 13 0.58 -6.80 13.76
C PRO A 13 0.95 -5.55 12.93
N PRO A 14 0.47 -5.44 11.67
CA PRO A 14 0.64 -4.22 10.88
C PRO A 14 -0.06 -3.02 11.52
N GLY A 15 0.56 -1.84 11.40
CA GLY A 15 0.02 -0.60 11.95
C GLY A 15 0.18 -0.47 13.46
N ALA A 16 -0.41 0.59 14.02
CA ALA A 16 -0.43 0.84 15.46
C ALA A 16 -1.70 1.61 15.86
N PRO A 17 -2.25 1.37 17.06
CA PRO A 17 -3.29 2.23 17.61
C PRO A 17 -2.84 3.70 17.62
N GLY A 18 -3.69 4.60 17.11
CA GLY A 18 -3.38 6.03 17.04
C GLY A 18 -2.39 6.41 15.94
N ALA A 19 -1.99 5.49 15.06
CA ALA A 19 -1.22 5.84 13.87
C ALA A 19 -1.98 6.89 13.04
N PRO A 20 -1.30 7.90 12.48
CA PRO A 20 -1.91 8.76 11.48
C PRO A 20 -2.35 7.92 10.27
N PRO A 21 -3.12 8.50 9.33
CA PRO A 21 -3.49 7.82 8.10
C PRO A 21 -2.29 7.17 7.42
N ILE A 22 -2.48 5.97 6.88
CA ILE A 22 -1.43 5.21 6.17
C ILE A 22 -1.88 5.04 4.72
N LEU A 23 -1.11 5.56 3.77
CA LEU A 23 -1.42 5.40 2.35
C LEU A 23 -0.91 4.04 1.84
N VAL A 24 -1.82 3.20 1.36
CA VAL A 24 -1.49 1.94 0.68
C VAL A 24 -1.77 2.10 -0.82
N ALA A 25 -0.70 2.09 -1.62
CA ALA A 25 -0.79 2.14 -3.07
C ALA A 25 -0.71 0.73 -3.67
N ALA A 26 -1.73 0.33 -4.42
CA ALA A 26 -1.80 -0.98 -5.07
C ALA A 26 -1.81 -0.84 -6.60
N THR A 27 -1.43 -1.93 -7.28
CA THR A 27 -1.55 -2.07 -8.74
C THR A 27 -2.45 -3.28 -9.03
N ALA A 28 -3.42 -3.10 -9.94
CA ALA A 28 -4.41 -4.13 -10.24
C ALA A 28 -3.77 -5.43 -10.77
N ALA A 29 -2.81 -5.31 -11.68
CA ALA A 29 -2.06 -6.43 -12.24
C ALA A 29 -0.57 -6.39 -11.81
N ASP A 30 -0.33 -6.45 -10.49
CA ASP A 30 1.03 -6.59 -9.93
C ASP A 30 1.47 -8.07 -9.90
N PRO A 31 2.58 -8.44 -10.57
CA PRO A 31 3.06 -9.82 -10.62
C PRO A 31 3.81 -10.26 -9.34
N SER A 32 4.25 -9.32 -8.49
CA SER A 32 5.08 -9.60 -7.31
C SER A 32 4.33 -9.40 -6.01
N THR A 33 3.47 -8.38 -5.93
CA THR A 33 2.60 -8.07 -4.80
C THR A 33 1.15 -7.94 -5.28
N PRO A 34 0.46 -9.05 -5.60
CA PRO A 34 -0.90 -9.02 -6.16
C PRO A 34 -1.86 -8.18 -5.32
N GLY A 35 -2.83 -7.53 -5.97
CA GLY A 35 -3.77 -6.59 -5.32
C GLY A 35 -4.45 -7.14 -4.06
N VAL A 36 -4.80 -8.43 -4.04
CA VAL A 36 -5.37 -9.12 -2.85
C VAL A 36 -4.45 -9.08 -1.63
N GLY A 37 -3.12 -9.09 -1.84
CA GLY A 37 -2.13 -8.95 -0.79
C GLY A 37 -2.13 -7.55 -0.20
N SER A 38 -2.23 -6.54 -1.07
CA SER A 38 -2.30 -5.14 -0.69
C SER A 38 -3.59 -4.81 0.07
N THR A 39 -4.74 -5.34 -0.38
CA THR A 39 -6.01 -5.24 0.35
C THR A 39 -5.89 -5.85 1.74
N ARG A 40 -5.40 -7.09 1.86
CA ARG A 40 -5.23 -7.75 3.17
C ARG A 40 -4.27 -7.00 4.09
N ALA A 41 -3.24 -6.35 3.55
CA ALA A 41 -2.34 -5.51 4.33
C ALA A 41 -3.06 -4.25 4.85
N ALA A 42 -3.83 -3.57 4.00
CA ALA A 42 -4.62 -2.40 4.38
C ALA A 42 -5.67 -2.74 5.45
N ASP A 43 -6.36 -3.87 5.33
CA ASP A 43 -7.40 -4.30 6.29
C ASP A 43 -6.85 -4.53 7.71
N GLN A 44 -5.55 -4.81 7.84
CA GLN A 44 -4.88 -4.97 9.13
C GLN A 44 -4.46 -3.64 9.77
N MET A 45 -4.54 -2.53 9.04
CA MET A 45 -4.13 -1.20 9.49
C MET A 45 -5.36 -0.29 9.60
N PRO A 46 -5.90 -0.02 10.81
CA PRO A 46 -7.16 0.70 10.97
C PRO A 46 -7.21 2.11 10.35
N SER A 47 -6.06 2.78 10.24
CA SER A 47 -5.94 4.11 9.63
C SER A 47 -5.57 4.09 8.14
N ALA A 48 -5.56 2.91 7.51
CA ALA A 48 -5.17 2.81 6.11
C ALA A 48 -6.20 3.43 5.16
N VAL A 49 -5.70 4.12 4.15
CA VAL A 49 -6.44 4.54 2.97
C VAL A 49 -5.80 3.95 1.73
N THR A 50 -6.62 3.43 0.84
CA THR A 50 -6.15 2.71 -0.35
C THR A 50 -6.34 3.54 -1.61
N ILE A 51 -5.32 3.51 -2.48
CA ILE A 51 -5.41 3.98 -3.86
C ILE A 51 -4.91 2.87 -4.78
N THR A 52 -5.61 2.63 -5.89
CA THR A 52 -5.30 1.49 -6.77
C THR A 52 -5.14 1.94 -8.22
N TRP A 53 -3.94 1.79 -8.76
CA TRP A 53 -3.70 1.92 -10.20
C TRP A 53 -4.30 0.75 -10.96
N GLN A 54 -5.13 1.03 -11.96
CA GLN A 54 -5.80 0.04 -12.80
C GLN A 54 -4.91 -0.52 -13.93
N GLY A 55 -3.59 -0.25 -13.90
CA GLY A 55 -2.62 -0.78 -14.85
C GLY A 55 -1.94 -2.09 -14.39
N ALA A 56 -0.81 -2.38 -15.04
CA ALA A 56 -0.01 -3.57 -14.82
C ALA A 56 1.46 -3.22 -14.58
N GLY A 57 2.11 -3.95 -13.68
CA GLY A 57 3.50 -3.70 -13.27
C GLY A 57 3.68 -3.85 -11.77
N HIS A 58 4.94 -3.82 -11.32
CA HIS A 58 5.25 -3.89 -9.90
C HIS A 58 5.35 -2.48 -9.30
N GLY A 59 4.50 -2.19 -8.31
CA GLY A 59 4.36 -0.85 -7.75
C GLY A 59 3.53 0.10 -8.62
N ALA A 60 3.16 1.26 -8.03
CA ALA A 60 2.28 2.25 -8.67
C ALA A 60 2.85 3.68 -8.67
N VAL A 61 3.63 4.05 -7.64
CA VAL A 61 4.30 5.36 -7.56
C VAL A 61 5.41 5.41 -8.59
N GLY A 62 5.43 6.45 -9.43
CA GLY A 62 6.32 6.58 -10.59
C GLY A 62 5.83 5.87 -11.86
N ALA A 63 4.91 4.91 -11.74
CA ALA A 63 4.32 4.21 -12.89
C ALA A 63 3.00 4.87 -13.35
N SER A 64 2.15 5.28 -12.40
CA SER A 64 0.91 6.01 -12.68
C SER A 64 1.04 7.47 -12.24
N PRO A 65 0.84 8.46 -13.14
CA PRO A 65 0.81 9.87 -12.76
C PRO A 65 -0.23 10.16 -11.67
N CYS A 66 -1.43 9.58 -11.79
CA CYS A 66 -2.51 9.73 -10.80
C CYS A 66 -2.08 9.26 -9.39
N VAL A 67 -1.47 8.06 -9.29
CA VAL A 67 -0.98 7.56 -8.00
C VAL A 67 0.18 8.39 -7.47
N THR A 68 1.07 8.82 -8.37
CA THR A 68 2.25 9.63 -8.01
C THR A 68 1.84 10.98 -7.42
N ASP A 69 0.86 11.65 -8.03
CA ASP A 69 0.35 12.92 -7.53
C ASP A 69 -0.40 12.75 -6.20
N ALA A 70 -1.22 11.70 -6.06
CA ALA A 70 -1.89 11.39 -4.79
C ALA A 70 -0.88 11.09 -3.67
N ALA A 71 0.16 10.30 -3.96
CA ALA A 71 1.22 10.00 -3.00
C ALA A 71 2.00 11.26 -2.60
N ARG A 72 2.33 12.13 -3.56
CA ARG A 72 2.97 13.41 -3.29
C ARG A 72 2.10 14.31 -2.42
N ALA A 73 0.82 14.47 -2.75
CA ALA A 73 -0.11 15.29 -1.98
C ALA A 73 -0.28 14.77 -0.54
N PHE A 74 -0.30 13.45 -0.37
CA PHE A 74 -0.34 12.82 0.94
C PHE A 74 0.94 13.08 1.76
N LEU A 75 2.10 12.83 1.17
CA LEU A 75 3.40 12.94 1.87
C LEU A 75 3.82 14.39 2.14
N VAL A 76 3.52 15.31 1.23
CA VAL A 76 4.00 16.70 1.28
C VAL A 76 2.96 17.63 1.89
N ASP A 77 1.70 17.51 1.49
CA ASP A 77 0.64 18.44 1.92
C ASP A 77 -0.24 17.86 3.04
N GLY A 78 -0.05 16.59 3.42
CA GLY A 78 -0.90 15.89 4.37
C GLY A 78 -2.33 15.63 3.86
N LYS A 79 -2.55 15.70 2.54
CA LYS A 79 -3.87 15.48 1.94
C LYS A 79 -4.19 13.98 1.88
N ILE A 80 -5.22 13.58 2.60
CA ILE A 80 -5.67 12.19 2.66
C ILE A 80 -6.60 11.93 1.47
N PRO A 81 -6.28 11.00 0.55
CA PRO A 81 -7.19 10.65 -0.54
C PRO A 81 -8.42 9.91 0.00
N ALA A 82 -9.50 9.90 -0.77
CA ALA A 82 -10.65 9.05 -0.46
C ALA A 82 -10.23 7.57 -0.48
N ASN A 83 -10.63 6.81 0.53
CA ASN A 83 -10.32 5.39 0.59
C ASN A 83 -10.98 4.66 -0.60
N GLY A 84 -10.23 3.79 -1.27
CA GLY A 84 -10.69 3.06 -2.44
C GLY A 84 -10.62 3.86 -3.74
N THR A 85 -9.85 4.96 -3.78
CA THR A 85 -9.67 5.74 -5.02
C THR A 85 -9.04 4.86 -6.11
N LEU A 86 -9.64 4.87 -7.30
CA LEU A 86 -9.10 4.19 -8.47
C LEU A 86 -8.39 5.18 -9.39
N CYS A 87 -7.16 4.86 -9.77
CA CYS A 87 -6.37 5.61 -10.74
C CYS A 87 -6.36 4.88 -12.09
N PRO A 88 -6.58 5.59 -13.22
CA PRO A 88 -6.60 4.98 -14.55
C PRO A 88 -5.23 4.40 -14.95
N ALA A 89 -5.27 3.42 -15.86
CA ALA A 89 -4.09 2.80 -16.47
C ALA A 89 -3.26 3.82 -17.24
#